data_AF-A0A3D5L133-F1
#
_entry.id   AF-A0A3D5L133-F1
#
_cell.length_a   1.000
_cell.length_b   1.000
_cell.length_c   1.000
_cell.angle_alpha   90.00
_cell.angle_beta   90.00
_cell.angle_gamma   90.00
#
_symmetry.space_group_name_H-M   'P 1'
#
loop_
_entity.id
_entity.type
_entity.pdbx_description
1 polymer ?
#
loop_
_entity_poly.entity_id
_entity_poly.type
_entity_poly.pdbx_seq_one_letter_code
_entity_poly.pdbx_strand_id
1 'polypeptide(L)'
;MNKSAKQSYIIGLIIMAAWAVIMLTAVHFFFLSAAGWAGLIFGILSFLIGFTSRYLWEAGSQQGRAMTEVNALPTVLNYGYLVISIIANTVFCLTDRLFLDVKFPIILNIILIAIMLVARVGMESYRGNTEKNIERATDKVMDTNVVKRKIQDLLLDAQDPEVKGALQKVRDTVNYSSTTLKAGSEERIDQMLQQLSLAQEAMANGDKAAALADIREAEKTWRRASL
;
A
#
# COMPACT_ATOMS: atom_id res chain seq x y z
N MET A 1 -1.02 4.71 -19.78
CA MET A 1 -2.35 4.57 -19.15
C MET A 1 -2.76 3.10 -19.17
N ASN A 2 -2.87 2.47 -18.00
CA ASN A 2 -3.22 1.04 -17.87
C ASN A 2 -4.65 0.75 -18.37
N LYS A 3 -4.91 -0.50 -18.80
CA LYS A 3 -6.22 -0.92 -19.35
C LYS A 3 -7.38 -0.70 -18.36
N SER A 4 -7.14 -0.91 -17.06
CA SER A 4 -8.10 -0.66 -15.98
C SER A 4 -8.41 0.84 -15.80
N ALA A 5 -7.39 1.71 -15.89
CA ALA A 5 -7.57 3.16 -15.83
C ALA A 5 -8.38 3.69 -17.03
N LYS A 6 -8.13 3.15 -18.23
CA LYS A 6 -8.92 3.46 -19.44
C LYS A 6 -10.39 3.11 -19.26
N GLN A 7 -10.68 1.92 -18.72
CA GLN A 7 -12.07 1.48 -18.49
C GLN A 7 -12.77 2.36 -17.46
N SER A 8 -12.08 2.70 -16.37
CA SER A 8 -12.62 3.57 -15.34
C SER A 8 -12.87 5.00 -15.84
N TYR A 9 -12.02 5.52 -16.73
CA TYR A 9 -12.20 6.79 -17.43
C TYR A 9 -13.46 6.79 -18.31
N ILE A 10 -13.63 5.72 -19.11
CA ILE A 10 -14.81 5.55 -19.99
C ILE A 10 -16.09 5.51 -19.16
N ILE A 11 -16.11 4.75 -18.05
CA ILE A 11 -17.26 4.68 -17.15
C ILE A 11 -17.59 6.05 -16.56
N GLY A 12 -16.59 6.80 -16.10
CA GLY A 12 -16.80 8.17 -15.60
C GLY A 12 -17.41 9.09 -16.66
N LEU A 13 -16.91 9.03 -17.89
CA LEU A 13 -17.40 9.85 -19.01
C LEU A 13 -18.85 9.51 -19.37
N ILE A 14 -19.22 8.23 -19.33
CA ILE A 14 -20.60 7.77 -19.52
C ILE A 14 -21.51 8.33 -18.41
N ILE A 15 -21.07 8.29 -17.15
CA ILE A 15 -21.84 8.83 -16.01
C ILE A 15 -22.07 10.34 -16.18
N MET A 16 -21.05 11.11 -16.58
CA MET A 16 -21.20 12.54 -16.85
C MET A 16 -22.15 12.81 -18.02
N ALA A 17 -22.02 12.07 -19.12
CA ALA A 17 -22.90 12.22 -20.26
C ALA A 17 -24.36 11.91 -19.89
N ALA A 18 -24.59 10.84 -19.14
CA ALA A 18 -25.91 10.49 -18.63
C ALA A 18 -26.47 11.58 -17.71
N TRP A 19 -25.67 12.09 -16.78
CA TRP A 19 -26.06 13.19 -15.90
C TRP A 19 -26.40 14.46 -16.69
N ALA A 20 -25.56 14.85 -17.65
CA ALA A 20 -25.79 16.03 -18.48
C ALA A 20 -27.10 15.91 -19.29
N VAL A 21 -27.39 14.72 -19.85
CA VAL A 21 -28.65 14.46 -20.56
C VAL A 21 -29.85 14.53 -19.62
N ILE A 22 -29.75 13.99 -18.40
CA ILE A 22 -30.81 14.10 -17.39
C ILE A 22 -31.07 15.56 -17.03
N MET A 23 -30.02 16.37 -16.86
CA MET A 23 -30.16 17.79 -16.51
C MET A 23 -30.70 18.63 -17.68
N LEU A 24 -30.29 18.31 -18.92
CA LEU A 24 -30.82 18.93 -20.15
C LEU A 24 -32.31 18.64 -20.37
N THR A 25 -32.79 17.49 -19.93
CA THR A 25 -34.20 17.08 -20.08
C THR A 25 -35.07 17.50 -18.91
N ALA A 26 -34.55 17.47 -17.68
CA ALA A 26 -35.31 17.80 -16.47
C ALA A 26 -35.38 19.31 -16.19
N VAL A 27 -34.37 20.09 -16.58
CA VAL A 27 -34.29 21.50 -16.23
C VAL A 27 -34.64 22.36 -17.44
N HIS A 28 -35.60 23.29 -17.27
CA HIS A 28 -35.93 24.25 -18.32
C HIS A 28 -34.81 25.30 -18.42
N PHE A 29 -33.85 25.06 -19.32
CA PHE A 29 -32.61 25.83 -19.49
C PHE A 29 -32.79 27.37 -19.55
N PHE A 30 -33.90 27.84 -20.11
CA PHE A 30 -34.20 29.27 -20.24
C PHE A 30 -34.71 29.94 -18.94
N PHE A 31 -35.08 29.16 -17.92
CA PHE A 31 -35.67 29.67 -16.68
C PHE A 31 -34.82 29.38 -15.42
N LEU A 32 -33.56 28.93 -15.56
CA LEU A 32 -32.67 28.77 -14.41
C LEU A 32 -32.30 30.13 -13.82
N SER A 33 -32.35 30.23 -12.50
CA SER A 33 -31.70 31.30 -11.75
C SER A 33 -30.17 31.14 -11.77
N ALA A 34 -29.45 32.16 -11.29
CA ALA A 34 -28.00 32.12 -11.15
C ALA A 34 -27.52 30.94 -10.27
N ALA A 35 -28.33 30.48 -9.31
CA ALA A 35 -28.00 29.34 -8.45
C ALA A 35 -28.05 28.00 -9.23
N GLY A 36 -29.04 27.80 -10.10
CA GLY A 36 -29.09 26.67 -11.01
C GLY A 36 -27.90 26.64 -11.98
N TRP A 37 -27.52 27.79 -12.55
CA TRP A 37 -26.34 27.88 -13.42
C TRP A 37 -25.04 27.55 -12.67
N ALA A 38 -24.92 28.01 -11.43
CA ALA A 38 -23.80 27.63 -10.57
C ALA A 38 -23.77 26.12 -10.32
N GLY A 39 -24.92 25.49 -10.00
CA GLY A 39 -25.00 24.04 -9.83
C GLY A 39 -24.53 23.24 -11.04
N LEU A 40 -24.90 23.67 -12.25
CA LEU A 40 -24.41 23.04 -13.49
C LEU A 40 -22.90 23.20 -13.67
N ILE A 41 -22.39 24.42 -13.50
CA ILE A 41 -20.95 24.71 -13.63
C ILE A 41 -20.15 23.91 -12.61
N PHE A 42 -20.57 23.90 -11.34
CA PHE A 42 -19.89 23.17 -10.27
C PHE A 42 -20.01 21.64 -10.41
N GLY A 43 -21.09 21.12 -11.01
CA GLY A 43 -21.20 19.72 -11.38
C GLY A 43 -20.20 19.30 -12.46
N ILE A 44 -19.98 20.15 -13.47
CA ILE A 44 -18.93 19.94 -14.47
C ILE A 44 -17.54 20.10 -13.83
N LEU A 45 -17.37 21.10 -12.96
CA LEU A 45 -16.09 21.38 -12.31
C LEU A 45 -15.66 20.24 -11.39
N SER A 46 -16.58 19.65 -10.63
CA SER A 46 -16.29 18.52 -9.76
C SER A 46 -15.87 17.29 -10.54
N PHE A 47 -16.43 17.10 -11.74
CA PHE A 47 -15.95 16.09 -12.67
C PHE A 47 -14.52 16.35 -13.12
N LEU A 48 -14.20 17.56 -13.57
CA LEU A 48 -12.83 17.94 -13.97
C LEU A 48 -11.83 17.79 -12.81
N ILE A 49 -12.23 18.18 -11.59
CA ILE A 49 -11.41 18.02 -10.39
C ILE A 49 -11.19 16.54 -10.09
N GLY A 50 -12.24 15.72 -10.06
CA GLY A 50 -12.12 14.27 -9.83
C GLY A 50 -11.25 13.58 -10.88
N PHE A 51 -11.27 14.06 -12.13
CA PHE A 51 -10.45 13.54 -13.23
C PHE A 51 -8.98 13.95 -13.13
N THR A 52 -8.70 15.24 -12.97
CA THR A 52 -7.33 15.75 -12.82
C THR A 52 -6.66 15.18 -11.58
N SER A 53 -7.41 15.09 -10.49
CA SER A 53 -6.93 14.52 -9.23
C SER A 53 -6.58 13.03 -9.39
N ARG A 54 -7.36 12.26 -10.15
CA ARG A 54 -7.04 10.86 -10.46
C ARG A 54 -5.84 10.73 -11.40
N TYR A 55 -5.79 11.56 -12.45
CA TYR A 55 -4.69 11.57 -13.40
C TYR A 55 -3.35 11.87 -12.73
N LEU A 56 -3.31 12.88 -11.84
CA LEU A 56 -2.12 13.22 -11.07
C LEU A 56 -1.68 12.07 -10.14
N TRP A 57 -2.63 11.36 -9.54
CA TRP A 57 -2.34 10.20 -8.68
C TRP A 57 -1.73 9.03 -9.48
N GLU A 58 -2.30 8.70 -10.63
CA GLU A 58 -1.80 7.62 -11.49
C GLU A 58 -0.48 7.99 -12.18
N ALA A 59 -0.24 9.27 -12.47
CA ALA A 59 1.01 9.76 -13.04
C ALA A 59 2.17 9.72 -12.02
N GLY A 60 1.88 9.98 -10.74
CA GLY A 60 2.86 9.86 -9.65
C GLY A 60 3.13 8.42 -9.19
N SER A 61 2.20 7.48 -9.42
CA SER A 61 2.27 6.11 -8.88
C SER A 61 3.07 5.10 -9.74
N GLN A 62 4.12 5.52 -10.44
CA GLN A 62 4.91 4.62 -11.31
C GLN A 62 5.78 3.59 -10.55
N GLN A 63 5.93 3.70 -9.23
CA GLN A 63 6.70 2.73 -8.44
C GLN A 63 5.78 1.80 -7.64
N GLY A 64 6.00 0.50 -7.83
CA GLY A 64 5.66 -0.52 -6.84
C GLY A 64 4.33 -1.25 -7.07
N ARG A 65 4.44 -2.58 -7.18
CA ARG A 65 3.38 -3.59 -7.01
C ARG A 65 2.77 -3.56 -5.60
N ALA A 66 2.42 -2.39 -5.08
CA ALA A 66 1.72 -2.27 -3.82
C ALA A 66 0.28 -2.76 -4.02
N MET A 67 -0.05 -3.80 -3.25
CA MET A 67 -1.34 -4.48 -3.09
C MET A 67 -2.55 -3.77 -3.71
N THR A 68 -3.31 -4.55 -4.48
CA THR A 68 -4.57 -4.20 -5.14
C THR A 68 -5.55 -3.44 -4.23
N GLU A 69 -5.47 -3.64 -2.91
CA GLU A 69 -6.30 -2.98 -1.89
C GLU A 69 -5.86 -1.55 -1.55
N VAL A 70 -4.55 -1.27 -1.49
CA VAL A 70 -4.03 0.07 -1.14
C VAL A 70 -4.30 1.07 -2.28
N ASN A 71 -4.33 0.60 -3.53
CA ASN A 71 -4.73 1.42 -4.68
C ASN A 71 -6.26 1.53 -4.87
N ALA A 72 -7.07 0.71 -4.17
CA ALA A 72 -8.53 0.78 -4.27
C ALA A 72 -9.10 1.95 -3.44
N LEU A 73 -8.47 2.29 -2.30
CA LEU A 73 -8.93 3.36 -1.40
C LEU A 73 -9.02 4.75 -2.07
N PRO A 74 -7.99 5.23 -2.81
CA PRO A 74 -8.10 6.50 -3.54
C PRO A 74 -9.18 6.48 -4.62
N THR A 75 -9.42 5.31 -5.22
CA THR A 75 -10.42 5.13 -6.27
C THR A 75 -11.83 5.24 -5.70
N VAL A 76 -12.11 4.56 -4.59
CA VAL A 76 -13.40 4.62 -3.88
C VAL A 76 -13.68 6.05 -3.40
N LEU A 77 -12.68 6.73 -2.85
CA LEU A 77 -12.84 8.10 -2.38
C LEU A 77 -13.19 9.07 -3.52
N ASN A 78 -12.56 8.90 -4.68
CA ASN A 78 -12.85 9.73 -5.86
C ASN A 78 -14.27 9.50 -6.38
N TYR A 79 -14.72 8.23 -6.44
CA TYR A 79 -16.09 7.91 -6.84
C TYR A 79 -17.12 8.40 -5.83
N GLY A 80 -16.83 8.29 -4.53
CA GLY A 80 -17.69 8.82 -3.47
C GLY A 80 -17.86 10.33 -3.58
N TYR A 81 -16.75 11.06 -3.77
CA TYR A 81 -16.80 12.50 -4.03
C TYR A 81 -17.64 12.85 -5.27
N LEU A 82 -17.42 12.14 -6.39
CA LEU A 82 -18.18 12.37 -7.63
C LEU A 82 -19.67 12.13 -7.45
N VAL A 83 -20.08 11.04 -6.78
CA VAL A 83 -21.49 10.74 -6.54
C VAL A 83 -22.13 11.80 -5.64
N ILE A 84 -21.48 12.16 -4.53
CA ILE A 84 -22.00 13.18 -3.60
C ILE A 84 -22.10 14.54 -4.29
N SER A 85 -21.08 14.93 -5.06
CA SER A 85 -21.07 16.19 -5.79
C SER A 85 -22.14 16.23 -6.89
N ILE A 86 -22.31 15.14 -7.65
CA ILE A 86 -23.37 15.05 -8.66
C ILE A 86 -24.75 15.15 -8.01
N ILE A 87 -25.01 14.44 -6.92
CA ILE A 87 -26.30 14.50 -6.22
C ILE A 87 -26.55 15.91 -5.69
N ALA A 88 -25.57 16.51 -5.01
CA ALA A 88 -25.71 17.85 -4.46
C ALA A 88 -25.99 18.91 -5.54
N ASN A 89 -25.23 18.86 -6.64
CA ASN A 89 -25.41 19.79 -7.76
C ASN A 89 -26.72 19.53 -8.53
N THR A 90 -27.20 18.28 -8.57
CA THR A 90 -28.53 17.93 -9.10
C THR A 90 -29.63 18.55 -8.24
N VAL A 91 -29.53 18.41 -6.91
CA VAL A 91 -30.49 19.00 -5.97
C VAL A 91 -30.52 20.52 -6.13
N PHE A 92 -29.36 21.20 -6.23
CA PHE A 92 -29.34 22.66 -6.43
C PHE A 92 -30.00 23.10 -7.73
N CYS A 93 -29.85 22.34 -8.82
CA CYS A 93 -30.51 22.71 -10.08
C CYS A 93 -32.03 22.45 -10.05
N LEU A 94 -32.49 21.42 -9.34
CA LEU A 94 -33.92 21.10 -9.23
C LEU A 94 -34.66 21.94 -8.17
N THR A 95 -33.94 22.39 -7.14
CA THR A 95 -34.47 23.22 -6.04
C THR A 95 -34.04 24.68 -6.12
N ASP A 96 -33.70 25.12 -7.34
CA ASP A 96 -33.27 26.48 -7.68
C ASP A 96 -34.22 27.57 -7.16
N ARG A 97 -35.53 27.29 -7.10
CA ARG A 97 -36.54 28.23 -6.55
C ARG A 97 -36.63 28.28 -5.03
N LEU A 98 -36.05 27.29 -4.34
CA LEU A 98 -36.00 27.23 -2.87
C LEU A 98 -34.72 27.85 -2.31
N PHE A 99 -33.61 27.75 -3.05
CA PHE A 99 -32.31 28.29 -2.67
C PHE A 99 -32.02 29.57 -3.45
N LEU A 100 -32.45 30.70 -2.88
CA LEU A 100 -32.38 32.04 -3.47
C LEU A 100 -30.97 32.62 -3.67
N ASP A 101 -29.91 31.99 -3.13
CA ASP A 101 -28.57 32.57 -3.11
C ASP A 101 -27.50 31.60 -3.65
N VAL A 102 -26.67 32.10 -4.58
CA VAL A 102 -25.57 31.41 -5.26
C VAL A 102 -24.48 30.98 -4.27
N LYS A 103 -24.44 31.56 -3.07
CA LYS A 103 -23.44 31.25 -2.04
C LYS A 103 -23.48 29.80 -1.58
N PHE A 104 -24.67 29.18 -1.50
CA PHE A 104 -24.83 27.81 -1.01
C PHE A 104 -24.11 26.75 -1.88
N PRO A 105 -24.32 26.70 -3.22
CA PRO A 105 -23.60 25.76 -4.06
C PRO A 105 -22.09 25.99 -4.06
N ILE A 106 -21.63 27.25 -3.96
CA ILE A 106 -20.21 27.57 -3.88
C ILE A 106 -19.60 27.02 -2.58
N ILE A 107 -20.19 27.33 -1.43
CA ILE A 107 -19.69 26.90 -0.11
C ILE A 107 -19.65 25.38 -0.01
N LEU A 108 -20.70 24.68 -0.45
CA LEU A 108 -20.75 23.23 -0.40
C LEU A 108 -19.64 22.59 -1.26
N ASN A 109 -19.45 23.06 -2.50
CA ASN A 109 -18.40 22.52 -3.37
C ASN A 109 -17.00 22.79 -2.81
N ILE A 110 -16.76 23.95 -2.19
CA ILE A 110 -15.50 24.24 -1.48
C ILE A 110 -15.27 23.24 -0.34
N ILE A 111 -16.30 22.96 0.47
CA ILE A 111 -16.21 22.00 1.58
C ILE A 111 -15.91 20.59 1.04
N LEU A 112 -16.60 20.16 -0.01
CA LEU A 112 -16.39 18.84 -0.62
C LEU A 112 -14.97 18.68 -1.17
N ILE A 113 -14.42 19.72 -1.82
CA ILE A 113 -13.04 19.73 -2.28
C ILE A 113 -12.07 19.67 -1.10
N ALA A 114 -12.30 20.43 -0.03
CA ALA A 114 -11.46 20.42 1.16
C ALA A 114 -11.42 19.04 1.83
N ILE A 115 -12.57 18.39 1.99
CA ILE A 115 -12.67 17.02 2.52
C ILE A 115 -11.87 16.04 1.65
N MET A 116 -12.01 16.14 0.31
CA MET A 116 -11.27 15.29 -0.61
C MET A 116 -9.75 15.48 -0.50
N LEU A 117 -9.28 16.73 -0.36
CA LEU A 117 -7.86 17.05 -0.19
C LEU A 117 -7.30 16.50 1.12
N VAL A 118 -8.00 16.69 2.24
CA VAL A 118 -7.59 16.15 3.54
C VAL A 118 -7.50 14.64 3.50
N ALA A 119 -8.50 13.97 2.93
CA ALA A 119 -8.49 12.52 2.83
C ALA A 119 -7.35 12.00 1.94
N ARG A 120 -6.97 12.73 0.89
CA ARG A 120 -5.81 12.39 0.05
C ARG A 120 -4.48 12.48 0.79
N VAL A 121 -4.25 13.58 1.51
CA VAL A 121 -3.03 13.75 2.32
C VAL A 121 -2.93 12.64 3.37
N GLY A 122 -4.06 12.28 4.00
CA GLY A 122 -4.13 11.14 4.90
C GLY A 122 -3.72 9.83 4.21
N MET A 123 -4.31 9.51 3.06
CA MET A 123 -4.01 8.27 2.32
C MET A 123 -2.56 8.18 1.85
N GLU A 124 -1.93 9.29 1.47
CA GLU A 124 -0.52 9.32 1.09
C GLU A 124 0.40 9.02 2.28
N SER A 125 0.07 9.55 3.47
CA SER A 125 0.75 9.21 4.72
C SER A 125 0.58 7.73 5.08
N TYR A 126 -0.63 7.17 4.94
CA TYR A 126 -0.88 5.74 5.15
C TYR A 126 -0.12 4.86 4.16
N ARG A 127 -0.04 5.25 2.88
CA ARG A 127 0.72 4.53 1.86
C ARG A 127 2.20 4.48 2.20
N GLY A 128 2.80 5.63 2.54
CA GLY A 128 4.22 5.71 2.90
C GLY A 128 4.58 4.86 4.13
N ASN A 129 3.69 4.81 5.13
CA ASN A 129 3.89 3.96 6.31
C ASN A 129 3.69 2.46 5.99
N THR A 130 2.72 2.12 5.15
CA THR A 130 2.45 0.73 4.76
C THR A 130 3.54 0.17 3.86
N GLU A 131 4.04 0.97 2.92
CA GLU A 131 5.14 0.60 2.03
C GLU A 131 6.42 0.33 2.81
N LYS A 132 6.77 1.21 3.77
CA LYS A 132 7.90 0.97 4.69
C LYS A 132 7.72 -0.27 5.56
N ASN A 133 6.49 -0.57 5.98
CA ASN A 133 6.21 -1.76 6.78
C ASN A 133 6.27 -3.05 5.94
N ILE A 134 5.87 -3.00 4.66
CA ILE A 134 5.97 -4.12 3.73
C ILE A 134 7.42 -4.36 3.30
N GLU A 135 8.18 -3.30 3.03
CA GLU A 135 9.62 -3.39 2.72
C GLU A 135 10.37 -4.03 3.89
N ARG A 136 10.19 -3.50 5.10
CA ARG A 136 10.77 -4.10 6.33
C ARG A 136 10.30 -5.52 6.60
N ALA A 137 9.07 -5.87 6.26
CA ALA A 137 8.59 -7.24 6.41
C ALA A 137 9.18 -8.18 5.34
N THR A 138 9.38 -7.68 4.11
CA THR A 138 9.97 -8.42 3.00
C THR A 138 11.46 -8.66 3.24
N ASP A 139 12.19 -7.66 3.74
CA ASP A 139 13.61 -7.78 4.09
C ASP A 139 13.80 -8.80 5.23
N LYS A 140 12.99 -8.70 6.29
CA LYS A 140 12.99 -9.69 7.40
C LYS A 140 12.70 -11.12 6.93
N VAL A 141 11.81 -11.28 5.96
CA VAL A 141 11.46 -12.59 5.37
C VAL A 141 12.58 -13.09 4.45
N MET A 142 13.22 -12.21 3.69
CA MET A 142 14.38 -12.56 2.88
C MET A 142 15.55 -13.03 3.76
N ASP A 143 15.87 -12.29 4.82
CA ASP A 143 16.97 -12.59 5.73
C ASP A 143 16.81 -13.95 6.43
N THR A 144 15.59 -14.26 6.88
CA THR A 144 15.29 -15.54 7.53
C THR A 144 15.44 -16.72 6.55
N ASN A 145 15.08 -16.54 5.28
CA ASN A 145 15.20 -17.58 4.27
C ASN A 145 16.67 -17.85 3.87
N VAL A 146 17.52 -16.81 3.87
CA VAL A 146 18.97 -16.96 3.65
C VAL A 146 19.59 -17.82 4.75
N VAL A 147 19.26 -17.54 6.02
CA VAL A 147 19.72 -18.35 7.17
C VAL A 147 19.25 -19.79 7.06
N LYS A 148 17.95 -20.02 6.77
CA LYS A 148 17.40 -21.38 6.62
C LYS A 148 18.10 -22.18 5.51
N ARG A 149 18.39 -21.54 4.37
CA ARG A 149 19.11 -22.17 3.26
C ARG A 149 20.53 -22.55 3.67
N LYS A 150 21.28 -21.62 4.28
CA LYS A 150 22.65 -21.89 4.75
C LYS A 150 22.69 -23.06 5.74
N ILE A 151 21.77 -23.12 6.70
CA ILE A 151 21.68 -24.25 7.65
C ILE A 151 21.37 -25.56 6.92
N GLN A 152 20.50 -25.52 5.91
CA GLN A 152 20.16 -26.70 5.12
C GLN A 152 21.35 -27.20 4.30
N ASP A 153 22.12 -26.31 3.69
CA ASP A 153 23.36 -26.65 2.97
C ASP A 153 24.36 -27.32 3.92
N LEU A 154 24.58 -26.74 5.11
CA LEU A 154 25.47 -27.32 6.12
C LEU A 154 24.99 -28.69 6.63
N LEU A 155 23.68 -28.91 6.72
CA LEU A 155 23.12 -30.21 7.11
C LEU A 155 23.33 -31.30 6.05
N LEU A 156 23.45 -30.92 4.78
CA LEU A 156 23.78 -31.83 3.68
C LEU A 156 25.28 -32.16 3.70
N ASP A 157 26.13 -31.18 4.01
CA ASP A 157 27.58 -31.34 4.05
C ASP A 157 28.10 -32.05 5.32
N ALA A 158 27.36 -31.95 6.44
CA ALA A 158 27.76 -32.52 7.71
C ALA A 158 27.74 -34.06 7.72
N GLN A 159 28.92 -34.67 7.76
CA GLN A 159 29.10 -36.13 7.88
C GLN A 159 29.07 -36.60 9.34
N ASP A 160 29.53 -35.76 10.28
CA ASP A 160 29.57 -36.11 11.72
C ASP A 160 28.16 -36.03 12.37
N PRO A 161 27.73 -37.08 13.10
CA PRO A 161 26.40 -37.12 13.72
C PRO A 161 26.15 -36.03 14.77
N GLU A 162 27.17 -35.62 15.54
CA GLU A 162 27.03 -34.59 16.57
C GLU A 162 26.92 -33.20 15.96
N VAL A 163 27.71 -32.92 14.91
CA VAL A 163 27.62 -31.67 14.14
C VAL A 163 26.26 -31.56 13.47
N LYS A 164 25.77 -32.65 12.88
CA LYS A 164 24.43 -32.72 12.28
C LYS A 164 23.33 -32.48 13.32
N GLY A 165 23.46 -33.08 14.50
CA GLY A 165 22.53 -32.85 15.63
C GLY A 165 22.54 -31.41 16.13
N ALA A 166 23.70 -30.75 16.16
CA ALA A 166 23.82 -29.34 16.53
C ALA A 166 23.14 -28.43 15.48
N LEU A 167 23.39 -28.65 14.19
CA LEU A 167 22.73 -27.89 13.11
C LEU A 167 21.21 -28.09 13.09
N GLN A 168 20.72 -29.29 13.41
CA GLN A 168 19.27 -29.55 13.57
C GLN A 168 18.66 -28.67 14.67
N LYS A 169 19.34 -28.51 15.82
CA LYS A 169 18.86 -27.62 16.88
C LYS A 169 18.81 -26.16 16.43
N VAL A 170 19.80 -25.70 15.68
CA VAL A 170 19.79 -24.33 15.12
C VAL A 170 18.63 -24.18 14.14
N ARG A 171 18.44 -25.12 13.22
CA ARG A 171 17.31 -25.14 12.28
C ARG A 171 15.97 -25.06 13.00
N ASP A 172 15.79 -25.87 14.03
CA ASP A 172 14.55 -25.92 14.78
C ASP A 172 14.34 -24.58 15.53
N THR A 173 15.38 -24.01 16.12
CA THR A 173 15.34 -22.68 16.75
C THR A 173 14.92 -21.58 15.76
N VAL A 174 15.45 -21.61 14.52
CA VAL A 174 15.10 -20.67 13.45
C VAL A 174 13.68 -20.90 12.93
N ASN A 175 13.21 -22.14 12.89
CA ASN A 175 11.85 -22.47 12.45
C ASN A 175 10.78 -22.10 13.48
N TYR A 176 11.09 -22.22 14.77
CA TYR A 176 10.16 -21.94 15.86
C TYR A 176 10.29 -20.53 16.45
N SER A 177 11.31 -19.74 16.08
CA SER A 177 11.35 -18.32 16.42
C SER A 177 10.21 -17.58 15.73
N SER A 178 9.56 -16.64 16.45
CA SER A 178 8.50 -15.83 15.86
C SER A 178 9.02 -15.15 14.59
N THR A 179 8.21 -15.11 13.53
CA THR A 179 8.52 -14.50 12.22
C THR A 179 8.88 -13.02 12.27
N THR A 180 8.89 -12.41 13.45
CA THR A 180 9.10 -10.99 13.64
C THR A 180 10.46 -10.77 14.32
N LEU A 181 11.51 -10.70 13.52
CA LEU A 181 12.80 -10.18 13.96
C LEU A 181 12.63 -8.75 14.47
N LYS A 182 13.32 -8.39 15.56
CA LYS A 182 13.29 -7.02 16.09
C LYS A 182 13.90 -6.02 15.10
N ALA A 183 13.48 -4.76 15.18
CA ALA A 183 14.15 -3.71 14.42
C ALA A 183 15.64 -3.64 14.80
N GLY A 184 16.55 -3.62 13.83
CA GLY A 184 18.00 -3.64 14.06
C GLY A 184 18.61 -5.03 14.24
N SER A 185 17.94 -6.10 13.80
CA SER A 185 18.46 -7.46 13.82
C SER A 185 19.42 -7.79 12.67
N GLU A 186 19.52 -6.94 11.64
CA GLU A 186 20.31 -7.16 10.41
C GLU A 186 21.76 -7.54 10.73
N GLU A 187 22.43 -6.73 11.56
CA GLU A 187 23.82 -6.99 11.97
C GLU A 187 23.99 -8.36 12.65
N ARG A 188 22.96 -8.81 13.40
CA ARG A 188 23.00 -10.12 14.09
C ARG A 188 22.75 -11.27 13.12
N ILE A 189 21.97 -11.05 12.06
CA ILE A 189 21.77 -12.05 11.01
C ILE A 189 23.07 -12.22 10.22
N ASP A 190 23.74 -11.13 9.88
CA ASP A 190 25.06 -11.18 9.22
C ASP A 190 26.10 -11.89 10.09
N GLN A 191 26.16 -11.57 11.39
CA GLN A 191 27.02 -12.26 12.34
C GLN A 191 26.73 -13.76 12.42
N MET A 192 25.45 -14.16 12.40
CA MET A 192 25.06 -15.57 12.37
C MET A 192 25.52 -16.25 11.08
N LEU A 193 25.32 -15.61 9.92
CA LEU A 193 25.76 -16.15 8.62
C LEU A 193 27.28 -16.30 8.55
N GLN A 194 28.02 -15.37 9.15
CA GLN A 194 29.47 -15.47 9.29
C GLN A 194 29.87 -16.66 10.16
N GLN A 195 29.22 -16.85 11.32
CA GLN A 195 29.46 -18.00 12.21
C GLN A 195 29.15 -19.33 11.52
N LEU A 196 28.05 -19.41 10.76
CA LEU A 196 27.72 -20.59 9.96
C LEU A 196 28.73 -20.86 8.84
N SER A 197 29.37 -19.81 8.30
CA SER A 197 30.42 -19.97 7.28
C SER A 197 31.74 -20.45 7.90
N LEU A 198 32.12 -19.94 9.07
CA LEU A 198 33.25 -20.45 9.84
C LEU A 198 33.05 -21.93 10.24
N ALA A 199 31.83 -22.29 10.65
CA ALA A 199 31.48 -23.68 10.91
C ALA A 199 31.65 -24.57 9.67
N GLN A 200 31.33 -24.06 8.47
CA GLN A 200 31.54 -24.78 7.21
C GLN A 200 33.02 -25.05 6.95
N GLU A 201 33.86 -24.04 7.13
CA GLU A 201 35.31 -24.15 6.96
C GLU A 201 35.91 -25.14 7.96
N ALA A 202 35.49 -25.07 9.23
CA ALA A 202 35.91 -26.00 10.27
C ALA A 202 35.48 -27.45 9.93
N MET A 203 34.26 -27.66 9.44
CA MET A 203 33.81 -28.98 8.97
C MET A 203 34.65 -29.49 7.79
N ALA A 204 34.98 -28.62 6.83
CA ALA A 204 35.80 -28.98 5.67
C ALA A 204 37.24 -29.36 6.07
N ASN A 205 37.78 -28.70 7.09
CA ASN A 205 39.09 -28.97 7.67
C ASN A 205 39.10 -30.16 8.65
N GLY A 206 37.95 -30.76 8.93
CA GLY A 206 37.80 -31.86 9.90
C GLY A 206 37.90 -31.42 11.37
N ASP A 207 37.90 -30.12 11.66
CA ASP A 207 37.91 -29.58 13.02
C ASP A 207 36.49 -29.54 13.61
N LYS A 208 36.09 -30.69 14.15
CA LYS A 208 34.80 -30.87 14.80
C LYS A 208 34.59 -29.91 15.98
N ALA A 209 35.62 -29.61 16.76
CA ALA A 209 35.49 -28.80 17.96
C ALA A 209 35.20 -27.34 17.59
N ALA A 210 35.92 -26.80 16.59
CA ALA A 210 35.66 -25.47 16.06
C ALA A 210 34.27 -25.38 15.42
N ALA A 211 33.89 -26.37 14.59
CA ALA A 211 32.57 -26.39 13.96
C ALA A 211 31.42 -26.35 14.99
N LEU A 212 31.52 -27.16 16.05
CA LEU A 212 30.52 -27.18 17.12
C LEU A 212 30.48 -25.87 17.93
N ALA A 213 31.63 -25.20 18.11
CA ALA A 213 31.68 -23.91 18.80
C ALA A 213 30.96 -22.82 17.99
N ASP A 214 31.24 -22.75 16.69
CA ASP A 214 30.65 -21.76 15.78
C ASP A 214 29.14 -21.98 15.60
N ILE A 215 28.68 -23.23 15.50
CA ILE A 215 27.24 -23.55 15.42
C ILE A 215 26.51 -23.12 16.69
N ARG A 216 27.11 -23.31 17.87
CA ARG A 216 26.51 -22.88 19.15
C ARG A 216 26.46 -21.36 19.27
N GLU A 217 27.48 -20.67 18.76
CA GLU A 217 27.47 -19.21 18.77
C GLU A 217 26.42 -18.66 17.80
N ALA A 218 26.26 -19.26 16.62
CA ALA A 218 25.19 -18.96 15.68
C ALA A 218 23.79 -19.08 16.32
N GLU A 219 23.57 -20.14 17.11
CA GLU A 219 22.31 -20.31 17.85
C GLU A 219 22.05 -19.18 18.86
N LYS A 220 23.07 -18.77 19.62
CA LYS A 220 22.95 -17.67 20.58
C LYS A 220 22.68 -16.35 19.89
N THR A 221 23.38 -16.06 18.80
CA THR A 221 23.21 -14.85 18.01
C THR A 221 21.78 -14.74 17.51
N TRP A 222 21.21 -15.84 16.98
CA TRP A 222 19.82 -15.90 16.55
C TRP A 222 18.83 -15.70 17.70
N ARG A 223 19.02 -16.36 18.84
CA ARG A 223 18.15 -16.19 20.01
C ARG A 223 18.12 -14.74 20.48
N ARG A 224 19.25 -14.04 20.45
CA ARG A 224 19.29 -12.61 20.81
C ARG A 224 18.67 -11.69 19.75
N ALA A 225 18.59 -12.12 18.49
CA ALA A 225 17.94 -11.38 17.40
C ALA A 225 16.41 -11.57 17.40
N SER A 226 15.93 -12.69 17.93
CA SER A 226 14.51 -13.09 17.95
C SER A 226 13.78 -12.82 19.27
N LEU A 227 14.49 -12.64 20.39
CA LEU A 227 13.96 -12.25 21.72
C LEU A 227 13.85 -10.74 21.89
#